data_AF-A0A3G9GUP0-F1
#
_entry.id   AF-A0A3G9GUP0-F1
#
_cell.length_a   1.000
_cell.length_b   1.000
_cell.length_c   1.000
_cell.angle_alpha   90.00
_cell.angle_beta   90.00
_cell.angle_gamma   90.00
#
_symmetry.space_group_name_H-M   'P 1'
#
loop_
_entity.id
_entity.type
_entity.pdbx_description
1 polymer ?
#
loop_
_entity_poly.entity_id
_entity_poly.type
_entity_poly.pdbx_seq_one_letter_code
_entity_poly.pdbx_strand_id
1 'polypeptide(L)'
;MGEVWSVNIGRNGVGKRKEGDGKTPSGLYSLNEVYGYETVDTPMPFYLSKEETLCIDDAASRYYNRIVNSSQILKDYRSFEYMRRKDGLYEIVVTVGYNQQNERGRGSCIFLHIADGERATAGCVAMKREQIEELVEWLDPKKRPVIVIE
;
A
#
# COMPACT_ATOMS: atom_id res chain seq x y z
N MET A 1 7.90 16.02 -14.60
CA MET A 1 7.72 16.99 -13.50
C MET A 1 7.20 16.21 -12.32
N GLY A 2 7.66 16.48 -11.09
CA GLY A 2 7.17 15.81 -9.88
C GLY A 2 6.15 16.70 -9.18
N GLU A 3 5.25 16.10 -8.41
CA GLU A 3 4.23 16.78 -7.62
C GLU A 3 4.45 16.52 -6.12
N VAL A 4 4.02 17.46 -5.29
CA VAL A 4 4.16 17.39 -3.83
C VAL A 4 2.76 17.41 -3.23
N TRP A 5 2.49 16.43 -2.37
CA TRP A 5 1.17 16.20 -1.79
C TRP A 5 1.26 16.24 -0.26
N SER A 6 0.30 16.92 0.38
CA SER A 6 0.09 16.78 1.83
C SER A 6 -0.55 15.43 2.12
N VAL A 7 0.08 14.64 2.99
CA VAL A 7 -0.32 13.25 3.29
C VAL A 7 -0.19 12.95 4.78
N ASN A 8 -0.92 11.95 5.25
CA ASN A 8 -0.76 11.36 6.57
C ASN A 8 0.26 10.23 6.49
N ILE A 9 1.13 10.17 7.48
CA ILE A 9 2.18 9.15 7.60
C ILE A 9 2.01 8.35 8.89
N GLY A 10 2.92 7.41 9.13
CA GLY A 10 2.96 6.60 10.33
C GLY A 10 2.95 7.46 11.60
N ARG A 11 2.22 7.00 12.63
CA ARG A 11 2.10 7.68 13.93
C ARG A 11 3.42 8.08 14.61
N ASN A 12 4.52 7.44 14.23
CA ASN A 12 5.87 7.73 14.75
C ASN A 12 6.79 8.44 13.73
N GLY A 13 6.20 9.04 12.69
CA GLY A 13 6.89 9.79 11.64
C GLY A 13 7.49 8.90 10.53
N VAL A 14 8.49 9.43 9.85
CA VAL A 14 9.23 8.71 8.79
C VAL A 14 10.49 8.01 9.34
N GLY A 15 11.06 7.11 8.53
CA GLY A 15 12.29 6.39 8.85
C GLY A 15 12.06 5.02 9.48
N LYS A 16 11.18 4.22 8.87
CA LYS A 16 10.97 2.81 9.23
C LYS A 16 12.29 2.02 9.26
N ARG A 17 12.47 1.24 10.33
CA ARG A 17 13.60 0.30 10.51
C ARG A 17 13.13 -1.13 10.75
N LYS A 18 11.93 -1.31 11.30
CA LYS A 18 11.35 -2.63 11.55
C LYS A 18 9.83 -2.61 11.50
N GLU A 19 9.23 -3.77 11.32
CA GLU A 19 7.79 -3.96 11.43
C GLU A 19 7.27 -3.55 12.82
N GLY A 20 6.09 -2.94 12.85
CA GLY A 20 5.46 -2.48 14.08
C GLY A 20 6.05 -1.21 14.70
N ASP A 21 7.11 -0.62 14.14
CA ASP A 21 7.68 0.64 14.67
C ASP A 21 6.79 1.89 14.46
N GLY A 22 5.68 1.75 13.74
CA GLY A 22 4.70 2.80 13.51
C GLY A 22 5.19 3.93 12.59
N LYS A 23 6.27 3.71 11.85
CA LYS A 23 6.86 4.71 10.95
C LYS A 23 6.55 4.43 9.49
N THR A 24 6.50 5.46 8.66
CA THR A 24 6.52 5.31 7.19
C THR A 24 7.97 5.16 6.72
N PRO A 25 8.28 4.29 5.74
CA PRO A 25 9.64 4.19 5.22
C PRO A 25 10.08 5.49 4.54
N SER A 26 11.33 5.89 4.76
CA SER A 26 11.95 7.05 4.10
C SER A 26 12.85 6.59 2.95
N GLY A 27 12.74 7.21 1.79
CA GLY A 27 13.55 6.88 0.62
C GLY A 27 12.82 7.08 -0.70
N LEU A 28 13.43 6.57 -1.77
CA LEU A 28 12.86 6.54 -3.12
C LEU A 28 12.32 5.15 -3.42
N TYR A 29 11.03 5.03 -3.73
CA TYR A 29 10.36 3.76 -3.98
C TYR A 29 9.59 3.78 -5.30
N SER A 30 9.53 2.65 -6.01
CA SER A 30 8.66 2.51 -7.18
C SER A 30 7.19 2.44 -6.77
N LEU A 31 6.30 2.90 -7.64
CA LEU A 31 4.87 2.63 -7.56
C LEU A 31 4.53 1.57 -8.61
N ASN A 32 3.97 0.44 -8.20
CA ASN A 32 3.97 -0.76 -9.08
C ASN A 32 2.58 -1.10 -9.64
N GLU A 33 1.56 -1.14 -8.79
CA GLU A 33 0.24 -1.67 -9.14
C GLU A 33 -0.86 -0.87 -8.43
N VAL A 34 -2.05 -0.84 -9.01
CA VAL A 34 -3.25 -0.27 -8.42
C VAL A 34 -4.24 -1.38 -8.07
N TYR A 35 -4.78 -1.32 -6.87
CA TYR A 35 -5.87 -2.17 -6.41
C TYR A 35 -7.09 -1.30 -6.15
N GLY A 36 -8.27 -1.76 -6.55
CA GLY A 36 -9.51 -1.01 -6.37
C GLY A 36 -10.73 -1.88 -6.10
N TYR A 37 -11.75 -1.30 -5.48
CA TYR A 37 -13.00 -2.02 -5.22
C TYR A 37 -13.85 -2.18 -6.46
N GLU A 38 -13.71 -1.23 -7.37
CA GLU A 38 -14.31 -1.12 -8.68
C GLU A 38 -13.24 -0.64 -9.66
N THR A 39 -13.49 -0.75 -10.96
CA THR A 39 -12.54 -0.30 -11.98
C THR A 39 -12.33 1.22 -11.86
N VAL A 40 -11.07 1.65 -11.91
CA VAL A 40 -10.67 3.05 -11.96
C VAL A 40 -9.95 3.35 -13.27
N ASP A 41 -10.00 4.60 -13.73
CA ASP A 41 -9.25 5.01 -14.92
C ASP A 41 -7.77 5.14 -14.55
N THR A 42 -6.97 4.15 -14.92
CA THR A 42 -5.54 4.14 -14.62
C THR A 42 -4.75 3.43 -15.71
N PRO A 43 -3.62 4.00 -16.16
CA PRO A 43 -2.69 3.30 -17.06
C PRO A 43 -1.89 2.19 -16.36
N MET A 44 -1.87 2.16 -15.03
CA MET A 44 -1.13 1.18 -14.24
C MET A 44 -1.76 -0.22 -14.30
N PRO A 45 -0.98 -1.29 -14.04
CA PRO A 45 -1.56 -2.61 -13.79
C PRO A 45 -2.61 -2.54 -12.68
N PHE A 46 -3.84 -2.93 -12.99
CA PHE A 46 -4.99 -2.82 -12.09
C PHE A 46 -5.53 -4.20 -11.68
N TYR A 47 -5.88 -4.33 -10.39
CA TYR A 47 -6.47 -5.54 -9.82
C TYR A 47 -7.69 -5.22 -8.95
N LEU A 48 -8.77 -6.01 -9.10
CA LEU A 48 -9.93 -5.88 -8.23
C LEU A 48 -9.68 -6.49 -6.86
N SER A 49 -9.90 -5.70 -5.80
CA SER A 49 -9.93 -6.14 -4.41
C SER A 49 -11.26 -6.82 -4.09
N LYS A 50 -11.23 -8.15 -4.02
CA LYS A 50 -12.35 -9.01 -3.59
C LYS A 50 -12.28 -9.30 -2.09
N GLU A 51 -13.31 -9.92 -1.53
CA GLU A 51 -13.37 -10.30 -0.11
C GLU A 51 -12.20 -11.21 0.30
N GLU A 52 -11.74 -12.07 -0.61
CA GLU A 52 -10.64 -13.00 -0.38
C GLU A 52 -9.26 -12.39 -0.63
N THR A 53 -9.19 -11.12 -1.05
CA THR A 53 -7.93 -10.44 -1.38
C THR A 53 -7.29 -9.88 -0.11
N LEU A 54 -6.15 -10.45 0.28
CA LEU A 54 -5.47 -10.13 1.53
C LEU A 54 -4.02 -9.71 1.24
N CYS A 55 -3.49 -8.74 1.99
CA CYS A 55 -2.05 -8.56 2.11
C CYS A 55 -1.57 -9.23 3.40
N ILE A 56 -0.62 -10.16 3.30
CA ILE A 56 -0.16 -10.92 4.46
C ILE A 56 0.96 -10.18 5.18
N ASP A 57 0.72 -9.78 6.43
CA ASP A 57 1.68 -9.08 7.30
C ASP A 57 2.35 -10.00 8.33
N ASP A 58 2.02 -11.30 8.33
CA ASP A 58 2.64 -12.29 9.22
C ASP A 58 4.05 -12.67 8.74
N ALA A 59 5.08 -12.20 9.44
CA ALA A 59 6.48 -12.49 9.15
C ALA A 59 6.84 -14.00 9.18
N ALA A 60 6.04 -14.86 9.82
CA ALA A 60 6.26 -16.31 9.82
C ALA A 60 5.75 -16.98 8.54
N SER A 61 4.80 -16.37 7.83
CA SER A 61 4.19 -16.91 6.61
C SER A 61 5.16 -16.96 5.43
N ARG A 62 4.91 -17.87 4.49
CA ARG A 62 5.59 -17.88 3.18
C ARG A 62 5.07 -16.80 2.23
N TYR A 63 3.91 -16.23 2.53
CA TYR A 63 3.27 -15.17 1.75
C TYR A 63 3.50 -13.77 2.34
N TYR A 64 4.39 -13.65 3.33
CA TYR A 64 4.73 -12.37 3.95
C TYR A 64 5.02 -11.26 2.93
N ASN A 65 4.44 -10.08 3.17
CA ASN A 65 4.50 -8.90 2.32
C ASN A 65 3.99 -9.13 0.88
N ARG A 66 2.99 -10.02 0.70
CA ARG A 66 2.36 -10.26 -0.59
C ARG A 66 0.85 -10.09 -0.51
N ILE A 67 0.30 -9.53 -1.59
CA ILE A 67 -1.14 -9.55 -1.84
C ILE A 67 -1.50 -10.89 -2.49
N VAL A 68 -2.47 -11.60 -1.92
CA VAL A 68 -2.86 -12.95 -2.32
C VAL A 68 -4.38 -13.07 -2.37
N ASN A 69 -4.85 -14.02 -3.18
CA ASN A 69 -6.21 -14.54 -3.06
C ASN A 69 -6.21 -15.72 -2.08
N SER A 70 -6.79 -15.49 -0.90
CA SER A 70 -6.86 -16.49 0.18
C SER A 70 -7.61 -17.77 -0.18
N SER A 71 -8.51 -17.75 -1.16
CA SER A 71 -9.20 -18.96 -1.65
C SER A 71 -8.31 -19.87 -2.52
N GLN A 72 -7.19 -19.35 -3.00
CA GLN A 72 -6.30 -20.05 -3.94
C GLN A 72 -5.01 -20.56 -3.28
N ILE A 73 -4.83 -20.34 -1.98
CA ILE A 73 -3.62 -20.70 -1.25
C ILE A 73 -3.96 -21.49 0.01
N LEU A 74 -3.03 -22.33 0.45
CA LEU A 74 -3.10 -22.91 1.79
C LEU A 74 -2.73 -21.85 2.81
N LYS A 75 -3.62 -21.62 3.78
CA LYS A 75 -3.41 -20.66 4.87
C LYS A 75 -2.28 -21.13 5.78
N ASP A 76 -1.23 -20.31 5.89
CA ASP A 76 -0.10 -20.49 6.81
C ASP A 76 0.19 -19.25 7.67
N TYR A 77 -0.66 -18.22 7.58
CA TYR A 77 -0.53 -16.93 8.25
C TYR A 77 -1.53 -16.76 9.40
N ARG A 78 -1.14 -15.95 10.38
CA ARG A 78 -1.92 -15.60 11.58
C ARG A 78 -2.45 -14.17 11.56
N SER A 79 -1.82 -13.27 10.80
CA SER A 79 -2.22 -11.88 10.62
C SER A 79 -2.20 -11.51 9.14
N PHE A 80 -3.01 -10.52 8.78
CA PHE A 80 -3.14 -9.98 7.43
C PHE A 80 -3.95 -8.67 7.45
N GLU A 81 -3.85 -7.91 6.36
CA GLU A 81 -4.73 -6.80 6.03
C GLU A 81 -5.74 -7.20 4.94
N TYR A 82 -7.00 -6.84 5.10
CA TYR A 82 -7.99 -6.96 4.02
C TYR A 82 -7.70 -5.91 2.95
N MET A 83 -7.55 -6.33 1.70
CA MET A 83 -7.49 -5.37 0.58
C MET A 83 -8.86 -4.77 0.28
N ARG A 84 -9.96 -5.41 0.71
CA ARG A 84 -11.32 -4.87 0.70
C ARG A 84 -11.83 -4.61 2.12
N ARG A 85 -11.41 -3.47 2.68
CA ARG A 85 -11.81 -2.99 4.02
C ARG A 85 -13.23 -2.41 4.03
N LYS A 86 -13.95 -2.62 5.14
CA LYS A 86 -15.32 -2.10 5.32
C LYS A 86 -15.40 -0.59 5.53
N ASP A 87 -14.30 0.05 5.91
CA ASP A 87 -14.20 1.50 6.15
C ASP A 87 -13.89 2.30 4.87
N GLY A 88 -13.74 1.64 3.73
CA GLY A 88 -13.50 2.29 2.43
C GLY A 88 -12.10 2.86 2.24
N LEU A 89 -11.20 2.76 3.23
CA LEU A 89 -9.88 3.38 3.13
C LEU A 89 -9.02 2.79 2.02
N TYR A 90 -9.30 1.54 1.61
CA TYR A 90 -8.61 0.83 0.53
C TYR A 90 -9.45 0.74 -0.76
N GLU A 91 -10.45 1.61 -0.93
CA GLU A 91 -11.21 1.71 -2.19
C GLU A 91 -10.29 1.91 -3.40
N ILE A 92 -9.19 2.64 -3.20
CA ILE A 92 -8.06 2.77 -4.12
C ILE A 92 -6.77 2.58 -3.32
N VAL A 93 -5.91 1.68 -3.78
CA VAL A 93 -4.59 1.40 -3.20
C VAL A 93 -3.53 1.40 -4.29
N VAL A 94 -2.41 2.08 -4.06
CA VAL A 94 -1.21 1.96 -4.91
C VAL A 94 -0.11 1.26 -4.12
N THR A 95 0.50 0.22 -4.71
CA THR A 95 1.56 -0.53 -4.04
C THR A 95 2.90 0.24 -4.06
N VAL A 96 3.50 0.41 -2.89
CA VAL A 96 4.84 1.01 -2.76
C VAL A 96 5.89 -0.08 -2.82
N GLY A 97 6.93 0.11 -3.62
CA GLY A 97 8.08 -0.79 -3.78
C GLY A 97 9.00 -0.86 -2.56
N TYR A 98 8.45 -0.86 -1.35
CA TYR A 98 9.17 -1.09 -0.10
C TYR A 98 9.23 -2.60 0.21
N ASN A 99 10.37 -3.08 0.71
CA ASN A 99 10.59 -4.47 1.10
C ASN A 99 10.25 -5.52 0.00
N GLN A 100 10.61 -5.25 -1.25
CA GLN A 100 10.28 -6.11 -2.40
C GLN A 100 10.86 -7.53 -2.30
N GLN A 101 11.95 -7.70 -1.55
CA GLN A 101 12.56 -9.01 -1.28
C GLN A 101 11.79 -9.81 -0.21
N ASN A 102 10.72 -9.25 0.38
CA ASN A 102 9.92 -9.84 1.45
C ASN A 102 10.77 -10.25 2.66
N GLU A 103 11.74 -9.40 3.02
CA GLU A 103 12.59 -9.61 4.18
C GLU A 103 11.75 -9.49 5.45
N ARG A 104 11.66 -10.60 6.19
CA ARG A 104 10.83 -10.75 7.39
C ARG A 104 11.11 -9.67 8.43
N GLY A 105 10.06 -9.05 8.96
CA GLY A 105 10.16 -8.06 10.03
C GLY A 105 10.71 -6.70 9.60
N ARG A 106 10.96 -6.45 8.30
CA ARG A 106 11.29 -5.11 7.80
C ARG A 106 10.07 -4.20 7.61
N GLY A 107 8.87 -4.77 7.70
CA GLY A 107 7.60 -4.10 7.46
C GLY A 107 6.97 -4.61 6.16
N SER A 108 5.65 -4.67 6.15
CA SER A 108 4.85 -5.25 5.08
C SER A 108 3.69 -4.32 4.70
N CYS A 109 3.03 -4.63 3.59
CA CYS A 109 1.77 -4.01 3.18
C CYS A 109 1.82 -2.46 3.16
N ILE A 110 2.93 -1.90 2.68
CA ILE A 110 3.11 -0.44 2.58
C ILE A 110 2.47 0.05 1.29
N PHE A 111 1.45 0.90 1.45
CA PHE A 111 0.60 1.38 0.38
C PHE A 111 0.44 2.90 0.40
N LEU A 112 0.02 3.46 -0.74
CA LEU A 112 -0.76 4.70 -0.76
C LEU A 112 -2.23 4.32 -0.71
N HIS A 113 -3.01 5.00 0.13
CA HIS A 113 -4.45 4.76 0.26
C HIS A 113 -5.22 6.02 0.70
N ILE A 114 -6.54 5.93 0.80
CA ILE A 114 -7.40 7.04 1.20
C ILE A 114 -7.25 7.32 2.71
N ALA A 115 -7.11 8.58 3.08
CA ALA A 115 -6.98 9.03 4.47
C ALA A 115 -8.30 8.99 5.24
N ASP A 116 -8.21 8.58 6.52
CA ASP A 116 -9.27 8.71 7.52
C ASP A 116 -9.13 10.07 8.24
N GLY A 117 -9.58 11.14 7.57
CA GLY A 117 -9.33 12.51 8.03
C GLY A 117 -7.84 12.78 8.25
N GLU A 118 -7.48 13.31 9.43
CA GLU A 118 -6.09 13.61 9.82
C GLU A 118 -5.40 12.46 10.58
N ARG A 119 -6.00 11.26 10.59
CA ARG A 119 -5.49 10.13 11.38
C ARG A 119 -4.18 9.59 10.79
N ALA A 120 -3.18 9.44 11.66
CA ALA A 120 -1.91 8.83 11.31
C ALA A 120 -2.04 7.31 11.02
N THR A 121 -1.18 6.78 10.16
CA THR A 121 -1.18 5.37 9.74
C THR A 121 -0.30 4.49 10.65
N ALA A 122 -0.24 3.19 10.37
CA ALA A 122 0.76 2.29 10.97
C ALA A 122 2.10 2.24 10.21
N GLY A 123 2.16 2.86 9.01
CA GLY A 123 3.34 2.86 8.15
C GLY A 123 3.06 3.17 6.68
N CYS A 124 1.81 3.04 6.22
CA CYS A 124 1.38 3.49 4.89
C CYS A 124 1.46 5.01 4.74
N VAL A 125 1.25 5.48 3.51
CA VAL A 125 1.02 6.89 3.19
C VAL A 125 -0.47 7.04 2.89
N ALA A 126 -1.18 7.90 3.60
CA ALA A 126 -2.60 8.13 3.32
C ALA A 126 -2.82 9.54 2.79
N MET A 127 -3.60 9.69 1.73
CA MET A 127 -3.86 10.97 1.08
C MET A 127 -5.36 11.18 0.89
N LYS A 128 -5.79 12.40 0.56
CA LYS A 128 -7.23 12.64 0.33
C LYS A 128 -7.71 11.83 -0.87
N ARG A 129 -9.00 11.47 -0.87
CA ARG A 129 -9.60 10.66 -1.94
C ARG A 129 -9.35 11.29 -3.31
N GLU A 130 -9.58 12.59 -3.44
CA GLU A 130 -9.44 13.31 -4.70
C GLU A 130 -7.98 13.28 -5.19
N GLN A 131 -7.01 13.32 -4.26
CA GLN A 131 -5.60 13.28 -4.61
C GLN A 131 -5.16 11.89 -5.10
N ILE A 132 -5.67 10.80 -4.50
CA ILE A 132 -5.31 9.45 -4.96
C ILE A 132 -5.98 9.12 -6.30
N GLU A 133 -7.20 9.64 -6.54
CA GLU A 133 -7.89 9.55 -7.83
C GLU A 133 -7.07 10.27 -8.92
N GLU A 134 -6.69 11.52 -8.70
CA GLU A 134 -5.83 12.28 -9.61
C GLU A 134 -4.48 11.60 -9.85
N LEU A 135 -3.89 11.05 -8.78
CA LEU A 135 -2.62 10.32 -8.87
C LEU A 135 -2.75 9.10 -9.80
N VAL A 136 -3.75 8.25 -9.62
CA VAL A 136 -3.85 6.99 -10.40
C VAL A 136 -4.15 7.22 -11.88
N GLU A 137 -4.83 8.31 -12.22
CA GLU A 137 -5.04 8.75 -13.61
C GLU A 137 -3.71 9.23 -14.24
N TRP A 138 -2.87 9.91 -13.45
CA TRP A 138 -1.59 10.45 -13.90
C TRP A 138 -0.48 9.40 -14.06
N LEU A 139 -0.48 8.36 -13.21
CA LEU A 139 0.55 7.33 -13.18
C LEU A 139 0.62 6.54 -14.49
N ASP A 140 1.82 6.40 -15.07
CA ASP A 140 2.05 5.61 -16.28
C ASP A 140 3.20 4.63 -16.06
N PRO A 141 2.97 3.30 -16.15
CA PRO A 141 4.02 2.31 -15.88
C PRO A 141 5.21 2.44 -16.84
N LYS A 142 5.01 2.98 -18.06
CA LYS A 142 6.09 3.24 -19.01
C LYS A 142 7.05 4.34 -18.55
N LYS A 143 6.57 5.27 -17.71
CA LYS A 143 7.36 6.35 -17.12
C LYS A 143 8.10 5.92 -15.85
N ARG A 144 7.89 4.68 -15.37
CA ARG A 144 8.53 4.11 -14.17
C ARG A 144 8.35 5.04 -12.95
N PRO A 145 7.09 5.26 -12.51
CA PRO A 145 6.80 6.23 -11.47
C PRO A 145 7.45 5.83 -10.14
N VAL A 146 7.89 6.84 -9.42
CA VAL A 146 8.55 6.72 -8.11
C VAL A 146 7.98 7.75 -7.15
N ILE A 147 8.00 7.43 -5.87
CA ILE A 147 7.69 8.33 -4.77
C ILE A 147 8.95 8.56 -3.93
N VAL A 148 9.17 9.82 -3.54
CA VAL A 148 10.15 10.20 -2.51
C VAL A 148 9.39 10.40 -1.20
N ILE A 149 9.85 9.76 -0.13
CA ILE A 149 9.31 9.93 1.22
C ILE A 149 10.46 10.42 2.11
N GLU A 150 10.33 11.61 2.67
CA GLU A 150 11.32 12.27 3.52
C GLU A 150 10.71 12.99 4.72
#